data_AF-A0A2A5EA22-F1
#
_entry.id   AF-A0A2A5EA22-F1
#
_cell.length_a   1.000
_cell.length_b   1.000
_cell.length_c   1.000
_cell.angle_alpha   90.00
_cell.angle_beta   90.00
_cell.angle_gamma   90.00
#
_symmetry.space_group_name_H-M   'P 1'
#
loop_
_entity.id
_entity.type
_entity.pdbx_description
1 polymer ?
#
loop_
_entity_poly.entity_id
_entity_poly.type
_entity_poly.pdbx_seq_one_letter_code
_entity_poly.pdbx_strand_id
1 'polypeptide(L)'
;MTYLSKNTLFVLITLTSFIIACDLNPATEENTNEEATTEATQVAEDDLITGYGFITYVSDVPYPMHTLTMEFSERKMMQTFNFNITELEPAIEDLSKLNNRYATIKYTSDLEPKIQNVILNGESILGEEEIPEQEDNWESITGTMSGAEQTTSGDLPVSVKITQDNGSSHTFQYFVSPQMTAGNRKEVTIWYVNQPVHTIKMLVLSDEPPQEKNEETEAPLETPTEEDLYDQFMVTESFLILQASKDYTSALKTAKEAAIMMSNKLDLRGYIYEPQEGLTDTTICGCGETHDYIPRGRYDGGDYVSIEHTDSYEEFTNGYYIVVAGSGERNSLRPLLAKAQIHYPDAYLKDAQVYVGCMH
;
A
#
# COMPACT_ATOMS: atom_id res chain seq x y z
N MET A 1 43.84 53.11 48.74
CA MET A 1 44.59 52.18 49.61
C MET A 1 44.85 50.91 48.82
N THR A 2 46.12 50.74 48.48
CA THR A 2 46.76 49.57 47.87
C THR A 2 46.75 48.38 48.83
N TYR A 3 46.42 47.16 48.37
CA TYR A 3 47.35 46.03 48.21
C TYR A 3 46.65 44.71 47.85
N LEU A 4 47.29 43.98 46.92
CA LEU A 4 47.06 42.61 46.46
C LEU A 4 47.30 41.55 47.56
N SER A 5 46.70 40.35 47.40
CA SER A 5 47.35 39.03 47.61
C SER A 5 46.38 37.87 47.26
N LYS A 6 46.45 37.28 46.05
CA LYS A 6 46.84 35.88 45.77
C LYS A 6 46.73 34.90 46.96
N ASN A 7 45.96 33.82 46.77
CA ASN A 7 46.27 32.51 47.37
C ASN A 7 45.73 31.36 46.51
N THR A 8 46.67 30.73 45.82
CA THR A 8 46.61 29.38 45.27
C THR A 8 46.58 28.40 46.43
N LEU A 9 45.63 27.46 46.48
CA LEU A 9 45.71 26.30 47.37
C LEU A 9 45.63 25.02 46.55
N PHE A 10 46.82 24.51 46.26
CA PHE A 10 47.08 23.11 45.91
C PHE A 10 46.77 22.26 47.15
N VAL A 11 45.86 21.30 47.05
CA VAL A 11 45.75 20.22 48.03
C VAL A 11 46.20 18.93 47.36
N LEU A 12 47.43 18.57 47.71
CA LEU A 12 48.10 17.31 47.47
C LEU A 12 47.59 16.31 48.53
N ILE A 13 46.87 15.27 48.15
CA ILE A 13 46.59 14.12 49.04
C ILE A 13 47.39 12.93 48.53
N THR A 14 48.24 12.45 49.42
CA THR A 14 49.20 11.37 49.27
C THR A 14 48.53 10.00 49.22
N LEU A 15 49.01 9.22 48.26
CA LEU A 15 49.06 7.76 48.18
C LEU A 15 49.26 7.07 49.55
N THR A 16 48.45 6.06 49.85
CA THR A 16 48.92 4.87 50.58
C THR A 16 48.32 3.62 49.95
N SER A 17 49.24 2.73 49.58
CA SER A 17 49.05 1.50 48.85
C SER A 17 48.41 0.42 49.73
N PHE A 18 47.40 -0.27 49.20
CA PHE A 18 47.14 -1.67 49.55
C PHE A 18 47.40 -2.52 48.32
N ILE A 19 48.43 -3.36 48.43
CA ILE A 19 48.78 -4.41 47.48
C ILE A 19 47.82 -5.57 47.76
N ILE A 20 46.99 -5.92 46.78
CA ILE A 20 46.45 -7.27 46.66
C ILE A 20 46.98 -7.79 45.32
N ALA A 21 47.98 -8.66 45.44
CA ALA A 21 48.43 -9.51 44.35
C ALA A 21 47.47 -10.69 44.25
N CYS A 22 46.84 -10.85 43.10
CA CYS A 22 46.49 -12.16 42.57
C CYS A 22 46.87 -12.17 41.10
N ASP A 23 47.75 -13.12 40.78
CA ASP A 23 48.18 -13.53 39.45
C ASP A 23 47.01 -13.61 38.48
N LEU A 24 47.24 -13.19 37.23
CA LEU A 24 46.84 -13.93 36.03
C LEU A 24 47.45 -13.27 34.77
N ASN A 25 48.26 -14.09 34.10
CA ASN A 25 48.73 -14.09 32.70
C ASN A 25 48.27 -12.97 31.74
N PRO A 26 49.17 -12.43 30.89
CA PRO A 26 48.79 -11.55 29.79
C PRO A 26 48.29 -12.40 28.61
N ALA A 27 46.98 -12.33 28.33
CA ALA A 27 46.43 -12.78 27.06
C ALA A 27 46.35 -11.57 26.11
N THR A 28 46.95 -11.78 24.96
CA THR A 28 46.99 -11.01 23.72
C THR A 28 45.69 -10.25 23.42
N GLU A 29 45.81 -8.95 23.14
CA GLU A 29 44.74 -8.15 22.53
C GLU A 29 44.50 -8.64 21.10
N GLU A 30 43.47 -9.46 20.91
CA GLU A 30 42.83 -9.64 19.62
C GLU A 30 41.70 -8.62 19.47
N ASN A 31 41.94 -7.71 18.54
CA ASN A 31 40.99 -6.76 17.99
C ASN A 31 39.84 -7.53 17.32
N THR A 32 38.77 -7.80 18.06
CA THR A 32 37.53 -8.37 17.51
C THR A 32 36.56 -7.23 17.27
N ASN A 33 36.43 -6.92 15.98
CA ASN A 33 35.30 -6.22 15.40
C ASN A 33 34.04 -7.00 15.83
N GLU A 34 33.26 -6.47 16.78
CA GLU A 34 31.89 -6.93 17.01
C GLU A 34 31.07 -6.52 15.79
N GLU A 35 31.07 -7.41 14.79
CA GLU A 35 29.95 -7.47 13.85
C GLU A 35 28.70 -7.75 14.68
N ALA A 36 27.76 -6.80 14.62
CA ALA A 36 26.40 -7.02 15.10
C ALA A 36 25.83 -8.18 14.27
N THR A 37 25.96 -9.39 14.82
CA THR A 37 25.28 -10.57 14.30
C THR A 37 23.79 -10.33 14.46
N THR A 38 23.15 -9.96 13.36
CA THR A 38 21.70 -10.01 13.22
C THR A 38 21.31 -11.46 13.51
N GLU A 39 20.77 -11.73 14.71
CA GLU A 39 20.17 -13.02 15.00
C GLU A 39 19.01 -13.18 14.01
N ALA A 40 19.24 -14.00 12.97
CA ALA A 40 18.17 -14.52 12.13
C ALA A 40 17.23 -15.28 13.06
N THR A 41 16.14 -14.62 13.44
CA THR A 41 15.08 -15.24 14.22
C THR A 41 14.53 -16.36 13.35
N GLN A 42 14.91 -17.60 13.66
CA GLN A 42 14.32 -18.77 13.02
C GLN A 42 12.84 -18.78 13.41
N VAL A 43 11.99 -18.34 12.48
CA VAL A 43 10.55 -18.43 12.62
C VAL A 43 10.19 -19.91 12.65
N ALA A 44 9.46 -20.35 13.68
CA ALA A 44 8.98 -21.72 13.75
C ALA A 44 8.04 -21.99 12.57
N GLU A 45 8.15 -23.17 11.92
CA GLU A 45 7.29 -23.50 10.77
C GLU A 45 5.78 -23.36 11.07
N ASP A 46 5.38 -23.55 12.32
CA ASP A 46 3.99 -23.47 12.78
C ASP A 46 3.40 -22.05 12.74
N ASP A 47 4.25 -21.01 12.66
CA ASP A 47 3.82 -19.61 12.58
C ASP A 47 3.66 -19.12 11.12
N LEU A 48 3.99 -19.97 10.14
CA LEU A 48 3.95 -19.58 8.73
C LEU A 48 2.56 -19.81 8.13
N ILE A 49 2.04 -18.77 7.50
CA ILE A 49 0.79 -18.83 6.73
C ILE A 49 1.12 -19.41 5.36
N THR A 50 0.37 -20.44 4.95
CA THR A 50 0.48 -21.00 3.60
C THR A 50 -0.50 -20.30 2.66
N GLY A 51 0.03 -19.80 1.56
CA GLY A 51 -0.74 -19.22 0.46
C GLY A 51 -0.47 -19.97 -0.83
N TYR A 52 -1.49 -20.14 -1.66
CA TYR A 52 -1.34 -20.63 -3.02
C TYR A 52 -2.01 -19.63 -3.96
N GLY A 53 -1.33 -19.24 -5.03
CA GLY A 53 -1.88 -18.26 -5.96
C GLY A 53 -1.06 -18.12 -7.24
N PHE A 54 -1.50 -17.22 -8.11
CA PHE A 54 -0.85 -16.90 -9.38
C PHE A 54 -0.01 -15.63 -9.25
N ILE A 55 1.28 -15.72 -9.55
CA ILE A 55 2.21 -14.61 -9.48
C ILE A 55 2.01 -13.74 -10.72
N THR A 56 1.50 -12.52 -10.52
CA THR A 56 1.23 -11.58 -11.61
C THR A 56 2.40 -10.61 -11.83
N TYR A 57 3.17 -10.32 -10.77
CA TYR A 57 4.26 -9.37 -10.85
C TYR A 57 5.35 -9.67 -9.81
N VAL A 58 6.61 -9.50 -10.21
CA VAL A 58 7.78 -9.48 -9.33
C VAL A 58 8.59 -8.23 -9.64
N SER A 59 8.88 -7.45 -8.59
CA SER A 59 9.58 -6.18 -8.75
C SER A 59 11.08 -6.35 -8.98
N ASP A 60 11.61 -5.56 -9.90
CA ASP A 60 13.04 -5.41 -10.17
C ASP A 60 13.64 -4.29 -9.29
N VAL A 61 13.52 -4.45 -7.97
CA VAL A 61 14.13 -3.53 -7.00
C VAL A 61 15.54 -4.00 -6.60
N PRO A 62 16.39 -3.11 -6.04
CA PRO A 62 17.76 -3.45 -5.68
C PRO A 62 17.85 -4.64 -4.71
N TYR A 63 18.79 -5.53 -5.00
CA TYR A 63 19.11 -6.70 -4.19
C TYR A 63 19.41 -6.33 -2.70
N PRO A 64 19.01 -7.16 -1.71
CA PRO A 64 18.37 -8.47 -1.86
C PRO A 64 16.85 -8.47 -1.64
N MET A 65 16.26 -7.30 -1.40
CA MET A 65 14.85 -7.17 -1.07
C MET A 65 14.04 -7.06 -2.35
N HIS A 66 12.97 -7.86 -2.45
CA HIS A 66 12.07 -7.87 -3.59
C HIS A 66 10.62 -7.88 -3.11
N THR A 67 9.72 -7.51 -4.01
CA THR A 67 8.28 -7.66 -3.81
C THR A 67 7.69 -8.55 -4.89
N LEU A 68 6.66 -9.29 -4.51
CA LEU A 68 5.90 -10.18 -5.39
C LEU A 68 4.42 -9.92 -5.17
N THR A 69 3.67 -9.72 -6.25
CA THR A 69 2.22 -9.62 -6.22
C THR A 69 1.61 -10.94 -6.67
N MET A 70 0.73 -11.48 -5.85
CA MET A 70 0.06 -12.75 -6.10
C MET A 70 -1.46 -12.58 -6.08
N GLU A 71 -2.12 -13.17 -7.05
CA GLU A 71 -3.57 -13.32 -7.11
C GLU A 71 -3.99 -14.62 -6.43
N PHE A 72 -4.94 -14.52 -5.49
CA PHE A 72 -5.56 -15.66 -4.82
C PHE A 72 -6.98 -15.85 -5.36
N SER A 73 -7.14 -16.67 -6.39
CA SER A 73 -8.43 -16.85 -7.08
C SER A 73 -9.56 -17.27 -6.13
N GLU A 74 -9.30 -18.20 -5.20
CA GLU A 74 -10.30 -18.63 -4.19
C GLU A 74 -10.79 -17.49 -3.29
N ARG A 75 -9.94 -16.48 -3.06
CA ARG A 75 -10.22 -15.34 -2.16
C ARG A 75 -10.60 -14.07 -2.93
N LYS A 76 -10.57 -14.11 -4.27
CA LYS A 76 -10.80 -12.97 -5.16
C LYS A 76 -10.01 -11.72 -4.74
N MET A 77 -8.73 -11.89 -4.40
CA MET A 77 -7.88 -10.80 -3.93
C MET A 77 -6.49 -10.87 -4.56
N MET A 78 -5.87 -9.70 -4.69
CA MET A 78 -4.45 -9.56 -4.95
C MET A 78 -3.74 -9.13 -3.69
N GLN A 79 -2.55 -9.66 -3.45
CA GLN A 79 -1.73 -9.28 -2.31
C GLN A 79 -0.27 -9.15 -2.73
N THR A 80 0.36 -8.10 -2.26
CA THR A 80 1.81 -7.89 -2.40
C THR A 80 2.51 -8.40 -1.16
N PHE A 81 3.62 -9.10 -1.38
CA PHE A 81 4.49 -9.69 -0.37
C PHE A 81 5.91 -9.17 -0.55
N ASN A 82 6.61 -8.98 0.56
CA ASN A 82 8.04 -8.73 0.59
C ASN A 82 8.80 -10.05 0.70
N PHE A 83 10.00 -10.12 0.17
CA PHE A 83 10.91 -11.23 0.45
C PHE A 83 12.36 -10.82 0.27
N ASN A 84 13.23 -11.45 1.06
CA ASN A 84 14.67 -11.36 0.87
C ASN A 84 15.10 -12.58 0.04
N ILE A 85 15.63 -12.36 -1.17
CA ILE A 85 16.02 -13.46 -2.07
C ILE A 85 17.12 -14.36 -1.46
N THR A 86 17.95 -13.81 -0.56
CA THR A 86 19.02 -14.60 0.10
C THR A 86 18.52 -15.49 1.23
N GLU A 87 17.33 -15.20 1.75
CA GLU A 87 16.70 -15.97 2.84
C GLU A 87 15.60 -16.91 2.33
N LEU A 88 15.31 -16.90 1.02
CA LEU A 88 14.21 -17.65 0.45
C LEU A 88 14.58 -19.13 0.29
N GLU A 89 13.66 -20.01 0.70
CA GLU A 89 13.83 -21.45 0.56
C GLU A 89 12.74 -22.07 -0.36
N PRO A 90 13.12 -22.83 -1.42
CA PRO A 90 14.47 -22.98 -1.96
C PRO A 90 15.01 -21.66 -2.55
N ALA A 91 16.33 -21.57 -2.67
CA ALA A 91 16.98 -20.42 -3.29
C ALA A 91 16.54 -20.27 -4.76
N ILE A 92 16.20 -19.05 -5.16
CA ILE A 92 15.74 -18.72 -6.51
C ILE A 92 16.82 -17.91 -7.22
N GLU A 93 17.43 -18.50 -8.24
CA GLU A 93 18.54 -17.86 -8.97
C GLU A 93 18.07 -16.83 -9.99
N ASP A 94 16.82 -16.95 -10.46
CA ASP A 94 16.29 -16.13 -11.56
C ASP A 94 14.83 -15.74 -11.28
N LEU A 95 14.64 -14.52 -10.78
CA LEU A 95 13.34 -13.96 -10.46
C LEU A 95 12.43 -13.80 -11.69
N SER A 96 12.99 -13.69 -12.90
CA SER A 96 12.19 -13.52 -14.12
C SER A 96 11.30 -14.74 -14.39
N LYS A 97 11.68 -15.92 -13.87
CA LYS A 97 10.92 -17.17 -13.98
C LYS A 97 9.70 -17.24 -13.07
N LEU A 98 9.55 -16.29 -12.16
CA LEU A 98 8.41 -16.26 -11.23
C LEU A 98 7.16 -15.65 -11.84
N ASN A 99 7.31 -14.71 -12.78
CA ASN A 99 6.18 -14.02 -13.38
C ASN A 99 5.28 -14.98 -14.17
N ASN A 100 3.98 -14.80 -14.04
CA ASN A 100 2.93 -15.57 -14.72
C ASN A 100 2.95 -17.06 -14.39
N ARG A 101 3.21 -17.41 -13.12
CA ARG A 101 3.31 -18.79 -12.63
C ARG A 101 2.49 -18.97 -11.36
N TYR A 102 1.92 -20.16 -11.19
CA TYR A 102 1.39 -20.55 -9.89
C TYR A 102 2.52 -20.81 -8.90
N ALA A 103 2.29 -20.47 -7.65
CA ALA A 103 3.23 -20.78 -6.57
C ALA A 103 2.51 -21.07 -5.26
N THR A 104 3.13 -21.93 -4.46
CA THR A 104 2.85 -22.01 -3.04
C THR A 104 3.88 -21.17 -2.30
N ILE A 105 3.40 -20.25 -1.47
CA ILE A 105 4.23 -19.47 -0.56
C ILE A 105 3.96 -19.86 0.88
N LYS A 106 4.99 -19.77 1.72
CA LYS A 106 4.85 -19.69 3.18
C LYS A 106 5.37 -18.34 3.64
N TYR A 107 4.59 -17.60 4.41
CA TYR A 107 4.88 -16.21 4.77
C TYR A 107 4.49 -15.87 6.21
N THR A 108 5.14 -14.86 6.79
CA THR A 108 4.70 -14.22 8.04
C THR A 108 3.80 -13.03 7.72
N SER A 109 2.90 -12.67 8.63
CA SER A 109 2.00 -11.52 8.50
C SER A 109 2.05 -10.70 9.78
N ASP A 110 2.95 -9.74 9.82
CA ASP A 110 3.23 -8.95 11.00
C ASP A 110 2.54 -7.58 10.89
N LEU A 111 1.91 -7.11 11.97
CA LEU A 111 1.29 -5.80 11.99
C LEU A 111 2.37 -4.75 12.30
N GLU A 112 2.72 -3.93 11.31
CA GLU A 112 3.75 -2.91 11.47
C GLU A 112 3.14 -1.50 11.49
N PRO A 113 3.61 -0.63 12.41
CA PRO A 113 3.21 0.76 12.41
C PRO A 113 3.92 1.52 11.29
N LYS A 114 3.16 2.18 10.41
CA LYS A 114 3.67 3.01 9.31
C LYS A 114 3.32 4.48 9.57
N ILE A 115 4.36 5.30 9.69
CA ILE A 115 4.22 6.76 9.86
C ILE A 115 3.49 7.33 8.65
N GLN A 116 2.44 8.11 8.91
CA GLN A 116 1.69 8.88 7.92
C GLN A 116 1.97 10.38 8.04
N ASN A 117 2.21 10.87 9.26
CA ASN A 117 2.56 12.26 9.51
C ASN A 117 3.41 12.42 10.78
N VAL A 118 4.25 13.45 10.83
CA VAL A 118 5.02 13.84 12.01
C VAL A 118 4.81 15.32 12.26
N ILE A 119 4.25 15.66 13.43
CA ILE A 119 3.91 17.03 13.82
C ILE A 119 4.90 17.53 14.88
N LEU A 120 5.53 18.67 14.62
CA LEU A 120 6.37 19.41 15.56
C LEU A 120 5.81 20.83 15.71
N ASN A 121 5.52 21.25 16.94
CA ASN A 121 4.94 22.58 17.22
C ASN A 121 3.64 22.90 16.46
N GLY A 122 2.84 21.89 16.15
CA GLY A 122 1.57 22.04 15.41
C GLY A 122 1.72 22.08 13.89
N GLU A 123 2.94 21.95 13.36
CA GLU A 123 3.22 21.92 11.92
C GLU A 123 3.78 20.55 11.51
N SER A 124 3.44 20.09 10.31
CA SER A 124 4.07 18.89 9.75
C SER A 124 5.54 19.14 9.45
N ILE A 125 6.36 18.15 9.74
CA ILE A 125 7.78 18.11 9.36
C ILE A 125 8.07 17.05 8.29
N LEU A 126 7.03 16.42 7.73
CA LEU A 126 7.11 15.68 6.47
C LEU A 126 6.88 16.62 5.29
N GLY A 127 7.37 16.28 4.10
CA GLY A 127 7.10 17.08 2.90
C GLY A 127 5.60 17.17 2.63
N GLU A 128 5.10 18.30 2.10
CA GLU A 128 3.66 18.46 1.78
C GLU A 128 3.14 17.39 0.80
N GLU A 129 4.02 16.84 -0.04
CA GLU A 129 3.73 15.75 -0.98
C GLU A 129 3.74 14.35 -0.30
N GLU A 130 4.16 14.24 0.96
CA GLU A 130 4.34 12.98 1.70
C GLU A 130 3.21 12.69 2.69
N ILE A 131 2.23 13.60 2.83
CA ILE A 131 1.13 13.46 3.79
C ILE A 131 -0.11 12.95 3.05
N PRO A 132 -0.53 11.68 3.26
CA PRO A 132 -1.78 11.19 2.71
C PRO A 132 -2.97 11.92 3.33
N GLU A 133 -4.13 11.86 2.66
CA GLU A 133 -5.38 12.33 3.25
C GLU A 133 -5.64 11.56 4.56
N GLN A 134 -6.00 12.27 5.62
CA GLN A 134 -6.20 11.65 6.92
C GLN A 134 -7.41 10.70 6.88
N GLU A 135 -7.19 9.46 7.30
CA GLU A 135 -8.22 8.42 7.37
C GLU A 135 -8.63 8.13 8.82
N ASP A 136 -9.79 7.50 9.00
CA ASP A 136 -10.38 7.19 10.32
C ASP A 136 -9.57 6.15 11.13
N ASN A 137 -8.67 5.40 10.49
CA ASN A 137 -7.84 4.36 11.11
C ASN A 137 -6.48 4.88 11.61
N TRP A 138 -6.21 6.18 11.52
CA TRP A 138 -4.96 6.74 12.01
C TRP A 138 -4.94 6.78 13.53
N GLU A 139 -3.86 6.25 14.11
CA GLU A 139 -3.51 6.39 15.51
C GLU A 139 -2.48 7.50 15.68
N SER A 140 -2.40 8.08 16.88
CA SER A 140 -1.40 9.10 17.20
C SER A 140 -0.65 8.77 18.48
N ILE A 141 0.66 9.04 18.49
CA ILE A 141 1.49 9.00 19.68
C ILE A 141 2.31 10.28 19.82
N THR A 142 2.24 10.90 21.00
CA THR A 142 3.03 12.09 21.35
C THR A 142 4.13 11.70 22.33
N GLY A 143 5.35 12.17 22.06
CA GLY A 143 6.50 11.96 22.95
C GLY A 143 7.80 12.48 22.35
N THR A 144 8.92 12.21 23.01
CA THR A 144 10.25 12.61 22.56
C THR A 144 10.74 11.68 21.45
N MET A 145 11.04 12.24 20.27
CA MET A 145 11.59 11.49 19.14
C MET A 145 13.10 11.23 19.30
N SER A 146 13.55 10.05 18.89
CA SER A 146 14.96 9.63 18.84
C SER A 146 15.20 8.73 17.61
N GLY A 147 16.46 8.58 17.17
CA GLY A 147 16.80 7.78 15.99
C GLY A 147 16.75 8.56 14.66
N ALA A 148 16.54 9.87 14.72
CA ALA A 148 16.53 10.79 13.57
C ALA A 148 17.73 11.74 13.60
N GLU A 149 18.92 11.28 14.02
CA GLU A 149 20.13 12.12 14.16
C GLU A 149 20.63 12.69 12.83
N GLN A 150 20.47 11.93 11.75
CA GLN A 150 20.95 12.26 10.43
C GLN A 150 19.95 11.80 9.37
N THR A 151 19.97 12.46 8.22
CA THR A 151 19.20 12.03 7.05
C THR A 151 19.63 10.62 6.65
N THR A 152 18.66 9.77 6.32
CA THR A 152 18.95 8.44 5.80
C THR A 152 19.62 8.56 4.44
N SER A 153 20.85 8.05 4.33
CA SER A 153 21.65 8.11 3.10
C SER A 153 21.73 6.78 2.34
N GLY A 154 21.13 5.72 2.90
CA GLY A 154 21.09 4.39 2.30
C GLY A 154 19.67 3.99 1.92
N ASP A 155 19.55 2.83 1.28
CA ASP A 155 18.27 2.32 0.76
C ASP A 155 17.41 1.62 1.82
N LEU A 156 17.89 1.54 3.06
CA LEU A 156 17.16 0.93 4.16
C LEU A 156 16.66 2.00 5.15
N PRO A 157 15.42 1.85 5.64
CA PRO A 157 14.89 2.71 6.69
C PRO A 157 15.68 2.51 7.99
N VAL A 158 15.63 3.53 8.86
CA VAL A 158 16.22 3.48 10.20
C VAL A 158 15.12 3.45 11.25
N SER A 159 15.46 3.00 12.46
CA SER A 159 14.52 2.95 13.57
C SER A 159 14.34 4.32 14.21
N VAL A 160 13.14 4.87 14.07
CA VAL A 160 12.68 6.09 14.74
C VAL A 160 11.85 5.70 15.96
N LYS A 161 12.17 6.25 17.13
CA LYS A 161 11.55 5.87 18.40
C LYS A 161 10.91 7.08 19.09
N ILE A 162 9.64 6.93 19.51
CA ILE A 162 8.91 7.90 20.34
C ILE A 162 8.87 7.39 21.78
N THR A 163 9.37 8.18 22.72
CA THR A 163 9.32 7.87 24.16
C THR A 163 8.38 8.83 24.87
N GLN A 164 7.38 8.30 25.56
CA GLN A 164 6.38 9.07 26.31
C GLN A 164 6.86 9.36 27.75
N ASP A 165 6.22 10.29 28.44
CA ASP A 165 6.60 10.72 29.81
C ASP A 165 6.56 9.60 30.86
N ASN A 166 5.71 8.59 30.64
CA ASN A 166 5.61 7.40 31.49
C ASN A 166 6.75 6.38 31.24
N GLY A 167 7.66 6.66 30.30
CA GLY A 167 8.75 5.80 29.90
C GLY A 167 8.40 4.72 28.87
N SER A 168 7.13 4.59 28.43
CA SER A 168 6.79 3.69 27.33
C SER A 168 7.32 4.24 26.00
N SER A 169 7.60 3.34 25.08
CA SER A 169 8.13 3.73 23.78
C SER A 169 7.57 2.92 22.63
N HIS A 170 7.46 3.58 21.48
CA HIS A 170 7.02 2.99 20.22
C HIS A 170 8.10 3.20 19.16
N THR A 171 8.34 2.19 18.32
CA THR A 171 9.41 2.20 17.32
C THR A 171 8.82 2.03 15.93
N PHE A 172 9.33 2.79 14.97
CA PHE A 172 8.93 2.81 13.57
C PHE A 172 10.17 2.61 12.70
N GLN A 173 10.03 1.94 11.55
CA GLN A 173 11.07 1.94 10.51
C GLN A 173 10.73 3.03 9.50
N TYR A 174 11.62 4.02 9.31
CA TYR A 174 11.36 5.16 8.42
C TYR A 174 12.62 5.74 7.78
N PHE A 175 12.46 6.39 6.62
CA PHE A 175 13.53 7.15 5.97
C PHE A 175 13.55 8.58 6.52
N VAL A 176 14.58 8.91 7.29
CA VAL A 176 14.68 10.20 7.98
C VAL A 176 15.01 11.29 6.96
N SER A 177 14.10 12.24 6.76
CA SER A 177 14.30 13.43 5.94
C SER A 177 15.13 14.49 6.67
N PRO A 178 15.71 15.49 5.96
CA PRO A 178 16.37 16.63 6.60
C PRO A 178 15.48 17.35 7.62
N GLN A 179 14.18 17.47 7.34
CA GLN A 179 13.19 18.12 8.19
C GLN A 179 12.95 17.32 9.48
N MET A 180 12.91 15.98 9.39
CA MET A 180 12.77 15.12 10.56
C MET A 180 13.95 15.25 11.53
N THR A 181 15.17 15.52 11.05
CA THR A 181 16.32 15.74 11.94
C THR A 181 16.12 16.91 12.90
N ALA A 182 15.33 17.92 12.50
CA ALA A 182 14.99 19.05 13.34
C ALA A 182 14.04 18.67 14.50
N GLY A 183 13.29 17.58 14.36
CA GLY A 183 12.44 17.02 15.41
C GLY A 183 13.18 16.06 16.37
N ASN A 184 14.41 15.65 16.05
CA ASN A 184 15.15 14.72 16.90
C ASN A 184 15.37 15.31 18.31
N ARG A 185 15.12 14.50 19.33
CA ARG A 185 15.16 14.86 20.76
C ARG A 185 14.17 15.96 21.17
N LYS A 186 13.15 16.22 20.36
CA LYS A 186 12.03 17.10 20.69
C LYS A 186 10.76 16.30 20.85
N GLU A 187 9.79 16.89 21.54
CA GLU A 187 8.43 16.38 21.57
C GLU A 187 7.79 16.54 20.20
N VAL A 188 7.27 15.45 19.66
CA VAL A 188 6.54 15.40 18.40
C VAL A 188 5.26 14.58 18.59
N THR A 189 4.30 14.75 17.70
CA THR A 189 3.16 13.83 17.55
C THR A 189 3.30 13.09 16.24
N ILE A 190 3.44 11.77 16.30
CA ILE A 190 3.42 10.90 15.12
C ILE A 190 2.00 10.41 14.91
N TRP A 191 1.48 10.58 13.70
CA TRP A 191 0.32 9.87 13.21
C TRP A 191 0.77 8.67 12.39
N TYR A 192 0.19 7.51 12.66
CA TYR A 192 0.55 6.25 12.02
C TYR A 192 -0.66 5.36 11.81
N VAL A 193 -0.53 4.39 10.90
CA VAL A 193 -1.50 3.29 10.73
C VAL A 193 -0.78 1.97 10.95
N ASN A 194 -1.50 1.03 11.55
CA ASN A 194 -1.03 -0.33 11.70
C ASN A 194 -1.40 -1.11 10.42
N GLN A 195 -0.41 -1.51 9.63
CA GLN A 195 -0.61 -2.22 8.36
C GLN A 195 0.01 -3.60 8.41
N PRO A 196 -0.66 -4.63 7.87
CA PRO A 196 -0.07 -5.95 7.75
C PRO A 196 1.07 -5.91 6.73
N VAL A 197 2.22 -6.42 7.13
CA VAL A 197 3.40 -6.61 6.28
C VAL A 197 3.60 -8.11 6.12
N HIS A 198 3.50 -8.57 4.88
CA HIS A 198 3.64 -9.98 4.57
C HIS A 198 5.03 -10.28 4.03
N THR A 199 5.75 -11.19 4.68
CA THR A 199 7.12 -11.56 4.28
C THR A 199 7.21 -13.03 3.91
N ILE A 200 7.51 -13.35 2.65
CA ILE A 200 7.68 -14.73 2.18
C ILE A 200 8.98 -15.30 2.74
N LYS A 201 8.89 -16.51 3.28
CA LYS A 201 10.00 -17.33 3.75
C LYS A 201 10.25 -18.55 2.86
N MET A 202 9.21 -19.08 2.21
CA MET A 202 9.35 -20.12 1.20
C MET A 202 8.50 -19.85 -0.03
N LEU A 203 9.03 -20.17 -1.22
CA LEU A 203 8.31 -20.07 -2.49
C LEU A 203 8.63 -21.27 -3.36
N VAL A 204 7.60 -22.05 -3.71
CA VAL A 204 7.71 -23.19 -4.62
C VAL A 204 6.79 -22.96 -5.80
N LEU A 205 7.37 -22.92 -7.00
CA LEU A 205 6.60 -22.83 -8.25
C LEU A 205 5.77 -24.11 -8.48
N SER A 206 4.59 -23.92 -9.05
CA SER A 206 3.73 -24.97 -9.59
C SER A 206 3.55 -24.75 -11.09
N ASP A 207 3.51 -25.85 -11.85
CA ASP A 207 3.16 -25.82 -13.27
C ASP A 207 1.64 -25.88 -13.49
N GLU A 208 0.88 -26.25 -12.44
CA GLU A 208 -0.56 -26.48 -12.52
C GLU A 208 -1.33 -25.56 -11.54
N PRO A 209 -2.54 -25.11 -11.90
CA PRO A 209 -3.52 -24.50 -10.99
C PRO A 209 -3.87 -25.48 -9.85
N PRO A 210 -4.48 -25.02 -8.73
CA PRO A 210 -4.65 -25.86 -7.57
C PRO A 210 -5.57 -27.03 -7.93
N GLN A 211 -5.10 -28.25 -7.66
CA GLN A 211 -5.95 -29.44 -7.78
C GLN A 211 -6.91 -29.47 -6.59
N GLU A 212 -8.21 -29.37 -6.85
CA GLU A 212 -9.25 -29.46 -5.82
C GLU A 212 -9.06 -30.74 -4.98
N LYS A 213 -8.94 -30.58 -3.66
CA LYS A 213 -8.90 -31.71 -2.73
C LYS A 213 -10.28 -32.38 -2.71
N ASN A 214 -10.38 -33.47 -3.47
CA ASN A 214 -11.50 -34.39 -3.45
C ASN A 214 -11.57 -35.16 -2.12
N GLU A 215 -12.41 -34.72 -1.18
CA GLU A 215 -12.99 -35.61 -0.18
C GLU A 215 -14.36 -36.11 -0.69
N GLU A 216 -14.40 -37.42 -0.97
CA GLU A 216 -15.55 -38.30 -1.17
C GLU A 216 -16.61 -37.96 -2.25
N THR A 217 -16.48 -38.70 -3.36
CA THR A 217 -17.55 -39.24 -4.22
C THR A 217 -18.62 -38.27 -4.72
N GLU A 218 -18.46 -37.74 -5.94
CA GLU A 218 -19.53 -37.65 -6.96
C GLU A 218 -19.01 -37.10 -8.30
N ALA A 219 -19.38 -37.80 -9.40
CA ALA A 219 -19.36 -37.44 -10.83
C ALA A 219 -18.09 -36.79 -11.48
N PRO A 220 -17.88 -36.95 -12.80
CA PRO A 220 -16.74 -36.34 -13.49
C PRO A 220 -16.85 -34.81 -13.47
N LEU A 221 -15.80 -34.12 -12.98
CA LEU A 221 -15.65 -32.67 -13.05
C LEU A 221 -15.67 -32.20 -14.51
N GLU A 222 -16.66 -31.39 -14.85
CA GLU A 222 -16.67 -30.64 -16.11
C GLU A 222 -15.59 -29.56 -16.02
N THR A 223 -14.74 -29.46 -17.04
CA THR A 223 -13.80 -28.34 -17.18
C THR A 223 -14.57 -27.03 -17.10
N PRO A 224 -14.11 -26.03 -16.32
CA PRO A 224 -14.76 -24.73 -16.29
C PRO A 224 -14.85 -24.21 -17.71
N THR A 225 -16.06 -23.84 -18.10
CA THR A 225 -16.35 -23.22 -19.37
C THR A 225 -15.68 -21.85 -19.44
N GLU A 226 -15.55 -21.26 -20.64
CA GLU A 226 -15.06 -19.89 -20.77
C GLU A 226 -15.93 -18.88 -19.98
N GLU A 227 -17.21 -19.21 -19.78
CA GLU A 227 -18.16 -18.47 -18.95
C GLU A 227 -17.75 -18.49 -17.46
N ASP A 228 -17.32 -19.64 -16.95
CA ASP A 228 -16.83 -19.78 -15.56
C ASP A 228 -15.54 -19.00 -15.30
N LEU A 229 -14.72 -18.78 -16.33
CA LEU A 229 -13.52 -17.93 -16.25
C LEU A 229 -13.86 -16.44 -16.36
N TYR A 230 -14.88 -16.09 -17.15
CA TYR A 230 -15.35 -14.70 -17.29
C TYR A 230 -15.88 -14.15 -15.96
N ASP A 231 -16.69 -14.94 -15.25
CA ASP A 231 -17.28 -14.57 -13.95
C ASP A 231 -16.24 -14.33 -12.84
N GLN A 232 -15.05 -14.90 -12.95
CA GLN A 232 -13.98 -14.71 -11.96
C GLN A 232 -13.38 -13.30 -12.00
N PHE A 233 -13.47 -12.62 -13.15
CA PHE A 233 -12.96 -11.27 -13.36
C PHE A 233 -14.05 -10.20 -13.25
N MET A 234 -15.26 -10.55 -12.84
CA MET A 234 -16.33 -9.60 -12.58
C MET A 234 -16.24 -9.10 -11.13
N VAL A 235 -16.11 -7.80 -10.96
CA VAL A 235 -16.20 -7.13 -9.65
C VAL A 235 -17.45 -6.27 -9.58
N THR A 236 -18.07 -6.21 -8.41
CA THR A 236 -19.21 -5.32 -8.19
C THR A 236 -18.73 -3.91 -7.90
N GLU A 237 -19.18 -2.97 -8.71
CA GLU A 237 -18.92 -1.54 -8.55
C GLU A 237 -20.22 -0.76 -8.38
N SER A 238 -20.24 0.24 -7.51
CA SER A 238 -21.37 1.16 -7.37
C SER A 238 -21.13 2.43 -8.19
N PHE A 239 -22.16 2.92 -8.85
CA PHE A 239 -22.14 4.13 -9.67
C PHE A 239 -23.10 5.17 -9.11
N LEU A 240 -22.60 6.38 -8.85
CA LEU A 240 -23.42 7.55 -8.54
C LEU A 240 -23.94 8.18 -9.83
N ILE A 241 -25.20 7.90 -10.15
CA ILE A 241 -25.86 8.35 -11.38
C ILE A 241 -26.68 9.61 -11.09
N LEU A 242 -26.43 10.67 -11.86
CA LEU A 242 -27.16 11.95 -11.77
C LEU A 242 -28.31 12.06 -12.76
N GLN A 243 -28.15 11.44 -13.93
CA GLN A 243 -29.12 11.46 -15.03
C GLN A 243 -28.92 10.23 -15.91
N ALA A 244 -30.01 9.71 -16.49
CA ALA A 244 -29.98 8.79 -17.62
C ALA A 244 -30.78 9.40 -18.79
N SER A 245 -30.22 9.43 -19.99
CA SER A 245 -30.86 9.99 -21.19
C SER A 245 -30.48 9.19 -22.43
N LYS A 246 -31.39 9.08 -23.41
CA LYS A 246 -31.04 8.51 -24.73
C LYS A 246 -30.32 9.51 -25.65
N ASP A 247 -30.26 10.77 -25.25
CA ASP A 247 -29.58 11.83 -26.00
C ASP A 247 -28.27 12.20 -25.31
N TYR A 248 -27.15 11.95 -26.00
CA TYR A 248 -25.82 12.30 -25.54
C TYR A 248 -25.67 13.81 -25.33
N THR A 249 -26.32 14.65 -26.14
CA THR A 249 -26.22 16.11 -25.99
C THR A 249 -26.77 16.56 -24.65
N SER A 250 -27.93 16.02 -24.25
CA SER A 250 -28.50 16.22 -22.92
C SER A 250 -27.57 15.72 -21.81
N ALA A 251 -27.02 14.51 -21.94
CA ALA A 251 -26.08 13.96 -20.95
C ALA A 251 -24.82 14.85 -20.80
N LEU A 252 -24.25 15.32 -21.92
CA LEU A 252 -23.09 16.20 -21.93
C LEU A 252 -23.37 17.56 -21.30
N LYS A 253 -24.56 18.11 -21.52
CA LYS A 253 -24.98 19.34 -20.86
C LYS A 253 -25.04 19.13 -19.34
N THR A 254 -25.71 18.08 -18.88
CA THR A 254 -25.83 17.77 -17.46
C THR A 254 -24.48 17.46 -16.81
N ALA A 255 -23.58 16.73 -17.50
CA ALA A 255 -22.22 16.46 -17.01
C ALA A 255 -21.41 17.75 -16.79
N LYS A 256 -21.46 18.69 -17.74
CA LYS A 256 -20.78 20.00 -17.61
C LYS A 256 -21.35 20.84 -16.47
N GLU A 257 -22.67 20.86 -16.32
CA GLU A 257 -23.34 21.55 -15.21
C GLU A 257 -22.96 20.92 -13.86
N ALA A 258 -22.97 19.58 -13.77
CA ALA A 258 -22.65 18.85 -12.55
C ALA A 258 -21.21 19.09 -12.09
N ALA A 259 -20.25 19.05 -13.03
CA ALA A 259 -18.85 19.32 -12.72
C ALA A 259 -18.66 20.70 -12.05
N ILE A 260 -19.39 21.72 -12.52
CA ILE A 260 -19.36 23.07 -11.95
C ILE A 260 -20.07 23.09 -10.59
N MET A 261 -21.32 22.63 -10.54
CA MET A 261 -22.18 22.75 -9.36
C MET A 261 -21.64 21.94 -8.17
N MET A 262 -21.05 20.78 -8.44
CA MET A 262 -20.47 19.92 -7.42
C MET A 262 -18.98 20.21 -7.20
N SER A 263 -18.34 21.06 -8.01
CA SER A 263 -16.88 21.28 -7.96
C SER A 263 -16.08 19.97 -8.11
N ASN A 264 -16.53 19.11 -9.01
CA ASN A 264 -15.88 17.85 -9.37
C ASN A 264 -15.22 17.99 -10.74
N LYS A 265 -14.13 17.25 -11.00
CA LYS A 265 -13.50 17.21 -12.32
C LYS A 265 -14.48 16.67 -13.36
N LEU A 266 -14.56 17.31 -14.52
CA LEU A 266 -15.18 16.71 -15.71
C LEU A 266 -14.10 15.90 -16.43
N ASP A 267 -14.31 14.60 -16.53
CA ASP A 267 -13.44 13.69 -17.27
C ASP A 267 -14.28 12.82 -18.19
N LEU A 268 -14.18 13.08 -19.50
CA LEU A 268 -14.86 12.31 -20.53
C LEU A 268 -14.00 11.16 -21.06
N ARG A 269 -12.88 10.86 -20.37
CA ARG A 269 -12.03 9.67 -20.58
C ARG A 269 -11.49 9.53 -22.01
N GLY A 270 -11.42 10.65 -22.73
CA GLY A 270 -10.95 10.70 -24.12
C GLY A 270 -11.95 10.18 -25.16
N TYR A 271 -13.17 9.79 -24.76
CA TYR A 271 -14.16 9.24 -25.68
C TYR A 271 -14.67 10.26 -26.69
N ILE A 272 -14.86 9.79 -27.92
CA ILE A 272 -15.47 10.55 -29.00
C ILE A 272 -16.92 10.08 -29.15
N TYR A 273 -17.86 11.01 -29.23
CA TYR A 273 -19.25 10.68 -29.53
C TYR A 273 -19.48 10.74 -31.04
N GLU A 274 -19.89 9.61 -31.61
CA GLU A 274 -20.34 9.49 -32.99
C GLU A 274 -21.84 9.15 -33.03
N PRO A 275 -22.68 9.90 -33.79
CA PRO A 275 -24.12 9.69 -33.78
C PRO A 275 -24.61 8.29 -34.17
N GLN A 276 -23.81 7.52 -34.92
CA GLN A 276 -24.16 6.15 -35.32
C GLN A 276 -23.54 5.08 -34.42
N GLU A 277 -22.35 5.33 -33.88
CA GLU A 277 -21.55 4.33 -33.15
C GLU A 277 -21.59 4.55 -31.63
N GLY A 278 -22.11 5.69 -31.16
CA GLY A 278 -22.17 6.02 -29.74
C GLY A 278 -20.84 6.57 -29.22
N LEU A 279 -20.45 6.18 -28.00
CA LEU A 279 -19.16 6.56 -27.43
C LEU A 279 -18.10 5.57 -27.90
N THR A 280 -17.03 6.08 -28.51
CA THR A 280 -15.90 5.28 -28.99
C THR A 280 -14.61 5.72 -28.32
N ASP A 281 -13.75 4.73 -28.02
CA ASP A 281 -12.38 4.99 -27.60
C ASP A 281 -11.48 5.07 -28.83
N THR A 282 -10.55 6.02 -28.83
CA THR A 282 -9.54 6.17 -29.89
C THR A 282 -8.12 5.95 -29.37
N THR A 283 -8.00 5.55 -28.11
CA THR A 283 -6.74 5.30 -27.44
C THR A 283 -6.17 3.95 -27.86
N ILE A 284 -4.91 3.95 -28.29
CA ILE A 284 -4.16 2.72 -28.56
C ILE A 284 -3.69 2.16 -27.22
N CYS A 285 -4.11 0.94 -26.91
CA CYS A 285 -3.71 0.22 -25.71
C CYS A 285 -2.23 -0.21 -25.77
N GLY A 286 -1.65 -0.55 -24.62
CA GLY A 286 -0.26 -1.04 -24.53
C GLY A 286 0.01 -2.34 -25.31
N CYS A 287 -1.04 -3.05 -25.76
CA CYS A 287 -0.95 -4.19 -26.68
C CYS A 287 -0.80 -3.79 -28.16
N GLY A 288 -0.93 -2.50 -28.50
CA GLY A 288 -0.83 -1.98 -29.86
C GLY A 288 -2.14 -1.95 -30.64
N GLU A 289 -3.26 -2.34 -30.02
CA GLU A 289 -4.60 -2.32 -30.62
C GLU A 289 -5.47 -1.20 -30.04
N THR A 290 -6.45 -0.74 -30.81
CA THR A 290 -7.54 0.11 -30.31
C THR A 290 -8.67 -0.81 -29.89
N HIS A 291 -8.97 -0.86 -28.60
CA HIS A 291 -10.11 -1.62 -28.11
C HIS A 291 -11.39 -0.81 -28.30
N ASP A 292 -12.52 -1.53 -28.30
CA ASP A 292 -13.84 -0.91 -28.21
C ASP A 292 -14.00 -0.13 -26.89
N TYR A 293 -15.11 0.58 -26.76
CA TYR A 293 -15.46 1.38 -25.57
C TYR A 293 -15.23 0.60 -24.25
N ILE A 294 -14.46 1.21 -23.34
CA ILE A 294 -14.12 0.63 -22.04
C ILE A 294 -15.02 1.23 -20.95
N PRO A 295 -15.92 0.48 -20.33
CA PRO A 295 -16.77 1.02 -19.26
C PRO A 295 -15.95 1.51 -18.06
N ARG A 296 -16.46 2.53 -17.38
CA ARG A 296 -15.91 2.98 -16.09
C ARG A 296 -16.08 1.92 -15.01
N GLY A 297 -15.17 1.91 -14.04
CA GLY A 297 -15.12 0.93 -12.94
C GLY A 297 -13.94 -0.05 -13.07
N ARG A 298 -13.35 -0.18 -14.28
CA ARG A 298 -12.19 -1.04 -14.51
C ARG A 298 -10.90 -0.33 -14.12
N TYR A 299 -10.44 -0.56 -12.88
CA TYR A 299 -9.29 0.16 -12.27
C TYR A 299 -9.43 1.68 -12.28
N ASP A 300 -10.67 2.17 -12.41
CA ASP A 300 -11.02 3.56 -12.68
C ASP A 300 -12.25 3.92 -11.84
N GLY A 301 -11.96 4.24 -10.57
CA GLY A 301 -12.91 4.69 -9.56
C GLY A 301 -12.67 6.15 -9.15
N GLY A 302 -13.45 6.62 -8.18
CA GLY A 302 -13.29 7.93 -7.55
C GLY A 302 -14.26 9.00 -8.06
N ASP A 303 -14.02 10.23 -7.61
CA ASP A 303 -15.03 11.30 -7.56
C ASP A 303 -14.91 12.31 -8.70
N TYR A 304 -15.22 11.86 -9.92
CA TYR A 304 -15.27 12.72 -11.10
C TYR A 304 -16.52 12.48 -11.94
N VAL A 305 -16.92 13.51 -12.67
CA VAL A 305 -18.07 13.49 -13.57
C VAL A 305 -17.66 12.95 -14.93
N SER A 306 -18.30 11.88 -15.38
CA SER A 306 -18.16 11.27 -16.69
C SER A 306 -19.52 10.98 -17.33
N ILE A 307 -19.48 10.50 -18.58
CA ILE A 307 -20.65 10.00 -19.28
C ILE A 307 -20.34 8.58 -19.71
N GLU A 308 -21.16 7.63 -19.30
CA GLU A 308 -21.02 6.23 -19.68
C GLU A 308 -22.20 5.78 -20.53
N HIS A 309 -21.98 4.76 -21.37
CA HIS A 309 -23.03 4.11 -22.13
C HIS A 309 -23.50 2.85 -21.39
N THR A 310 -24.82 2.69 -21.25
CA THR A 310 -25.38 1.60 -20.45
C THR A 310 -25.19 0.21 -21.06
N ASP A 311 -24.90 0.11 -22.35
CA ASP A 311 -24.81 -1.18 -23.06
C ASP A 311 -23.61 -2.02 -22.61
N SER A 312 -22.67 -1.40 -21.88
CA SER A 312 -21.50 -2.06 -21.33
C SER A 312 -21.71 -2.58 -19.90
N TYR A 313 -22.93 -2.48 -19.37
CA TYR A 313 -23.28 -2.95 -18.03
C TYR A 313 -24.56 -3.79 -18.09
N GLU A 314 -24.47 -5.07 -17.69
CA GLU A 314 -25.59 -6.00 -17.78
C GLU A 314 -26.79 -5.59 -16.92
N GLU A 315 -26.53 -4.96 -15.78
CA GLU A 315 -27.57 -4.54 -14.84
C GLU A 315 -28.30 -3.27 -15.28
N PHE A 316 -27.80 -2.57 -16.31
CA PHE A 316 -28.38 -1.32 -16.79
C PHE A 316 -29.33 -1.56 -17.97
N THR A 317 -30.28 -0.65 -18.14
CA THR A 317 -31.15 -0.70 -19.32
C THR A 317 -30.40 -0.12 -20.50
N ASN A 318 -30.18 -0.93 -21.53
CA ASN A 318 -29.47 -0.54 -22.74
C ASN A 318 -30.10 0.68 -23.46
N GLY A 319 -29.26 1.38 -24.21
CA GLY A 319 -29.58 2.52 -25.07
C GLY A 319 -29.64 3.86 -24.35
N TYR A 320 -28.94 4.01 -23.21
CA TYR A 320 -28.87 5.24 -22.45
C TYR A 320 -27.42 5.70 -22.26
N TYR A 321 -27.25 7.02 -22.20
CA TYR A 321 -26.10 7.70 -21.65
C TYR A 321 -26.41 8.09 -20.21
N ILE A 322 -25.57 7.65 -19.29
CA ILE A 322 -25.67 8.01 -17.87
C ILE A 322 -24.61 9.02 -17.51
N VAL A 323 -24.98 10.03 -16.72
CA VAL A 323 -24.03 10.97 -16.13
C VAL A 323 -23.62 10.40 -14.78
N VAL A 324 -22.37 9.99 -14.66
CA VAL A 324 -21.82 9.37 -13.45
C VAL A 324 -20.95 10.39 -12.74
N ALA A 325 -21.17 10.63 -11.45
CA ALA A 325 -20.37 11.57 -10.65
C ALA A 325 -19.32 10.90 -9.76
N GLY A 326 -19.41 9.58 -9.60
CA GLY A 326 -18.50 8.78 -8.79
C GLY A 326 -18.71 7.29 -9.05
N SER A 327 -17.64 6.49 -8.91
CA SER A 327 -17.72 5.03 -8.88
C SER A 327 -16.77 4.46 -7.82
N GLY A 328 -17.14 3.35 -7.20
CA GLY A 328 -16.37 2.74 -6.12
C GLY A 328 -17.25 1.89 -5.19
N GLU A 329 -16.72 1.60 -4.01
CA GLU A 329 -17.47 0.92 -2.94
C GLU A 329 -18.71 1.75 -2.53
N ARG A 330 -19.83 1.06 -2.33
CA ARG A 330 -21.14 1.71 -2.15
C ARG A 330 -21.18 2.70 -0.98
N ASN A 331 -20.53 2.36 0.14
CA ASN A 331 -20.58 3.18 1.34
C ASN A 331 -19.68 4.41 1.22
N SER A 332 -18.55 4.30 0.53
CA SER A 332 -17.67 5.44 0.24
C SER A 332 -18.35 6.52 -0.61
N LEU A 333 -19.31 6.15 -1.48
CA LEU A 333 -20.05 7.09 -2.32
C LEU A 333 -21.20 7.84 -1.61
N ARG A 334 -21.57 7.47 -0.38
CA ARG A 334 -22.71 8.08 0.34
C ARG A 334 -22.56 9.58 0.60
N PRO A 335 -21.39 10.11 1.03
CA PRO A 335 -21.20 11.54 1.20
C PRO A 335 -21.35 12.30 -0.14
N LEU A 336 -20.82 11.75 -1.22
CA LEU A 336 -20.94 12.34 -2.55
C LEU A 336 -22.39 12.32 -3.06
N LEU A 337 -23.13 11.23 -2.82
CA LEU A 337 -24.57 11.15 -3.10
C LEU A 337 -25.34 12.26 -2.38
N ALA A 338 -25.09 12.46 -1.09
CA ALA A 338 -25.77 13.50 -0.31
C ALA A 338 -25.50 14.90 -0.88
N LYS A 339 -24.26 15.18 -1.31
CA LYS A 339 -23.89 16.42 -2.00
C LYS A 339 -24.58 16.55 -3.36
N ALA A 340 -24.61 15.48 -4.15
CA ALA A 340 -25.26 15.45 -5.47
C ALA A 340 -26.76 15.74 -5.37
N GLN A 341 -27.44 15.16 -4.38
CA GLN A 341 -28.89 15.29 -4.19
C GLN A 341 -29.38 16.71 -3.88
N ILE A 342 -28.47 17.62 -3.48
CA ILE A 342 -28.78 19.06 -3.32
C ILE A 342 -29.13 19.69 -4.68
N HIS A 343 -28.49 19.24 -5.75
CA HIS A 343 -28.63 19.80 -7.11
C HIS A 343 -29.38 18.86 -8.06
N TYR A 344 -29.32 17.56 -7.79
CA TYR A 344 -29.90 16.47 -8.58
C TYR A 344 -30.74 15.58 -7.66
N PRO A 345 -31.98 15.96 -7.33
CA PRO A 345 -32.80 15.25 -6.33
C PRO A 345 -33.06 13.79 -6.67
N ASP A 346 -33.04 13.44 -7.96
CA ASP A 346 -33.24 12.10 -8.47
C ASP A 346 -31.93 11.28 -8.54
N ALA A 347 -30.80 11.82 -8.08
CA ALA A 347 -29.53 11.09 -8.08
C ALA A 347 -29.59 9.85 -7.18
N TYR A 348 -28.98 8.76 -7.64
CA TYR A 348 -29.02 7.45 -6.97
C TYR A 348 -27.73 6.65 -7.18
N LEU A 349 -27.52 5.66 -6.30
CA LEU A 349 -26.44 4.67 -6.44
C LEU A 349 -26.99 3.38 -7.05
N LYS A 350 -26.35 2.89 -8.11
CA LYS A 350 -26.67 1.61 -8.71
C LYS A 350 -25.42 0.75 -8.88
N ASP A 351 -25.55 -0.52 -8.56
CA ASP A 351 -24.46 -1.48 -8.66
C ASP A 351 -24.48 -2.14 -10.05
N ALA A 352 -23.30 -2.44 -10.57
CA ALA A 352 -23.11 -3.24 -11.78
C ALA A 352 -21.84 -4.08 -11.67
N GLN A 353 -21.81 -5.22 -12.37
CA GLN A 353 -20.57 -5.97 -12.56
C GLN A 353 -19.69 -5.26 -13.58
N VAL A 354 -18.40 -5.21 -13.30
CA VAL A 354 -17.37 -4.66 -14.17
C VAL A 354 -16.29 -5.71 -14.37
N TYR A 355 -15.97 -5.98 -15.62
CA TYR A 355 -14.88 -6.89 -15.98
C TYR A 355 -13.53 -6.21 -15.74
N VAL A 356 -12.70 -6.78 -14.87
CA VAL A 356 -11.33 -6.29 -14.56
C VAL A 356 -10.23 -7.13 -15.18
N GLY A 357 -10.55 -8.22 -15.87
CA GLY A 357 -9.58 -9.07 -16.54
C GLY A 357 -8.87 -8.37 -17.71
N CYS A 358 -7.88 -9.06 -18.30
CA CYS A 358 -7.22 -8.59 -19.51
C CYS A 358 -8.20 -8.60 -20.68
N MET A 359 -8.35 -7.47 -21.38
CA MET A 359 -9.08 -7.41 -22.64
C MET A 359 -8.08 -7.70 -23.77
N HIS A 360 -8.40 -8.64 -24.65
CA HIS A 360 -7.56 -9.05 -25.78
C HIS A 360 -8.40 -9.31 -27.02
#